data_AF-A0A6I6AFS7-F1
#
_entry.id   AF-A0A6I6AFS7-F1
#
_cell.length_a   1.000
_cell.length_b   1.000
_cell.length_c   1.000
_cell.angle_alpha   90.00
_cell.angle_beta   90.00
_cell.angle_gamma   90.00
#
_symmetry.space_group_name_H-M   'P 1'
#
loop_
_entity.id
_entity.type
_entity.pdbx_description
1 polymer ?
#
loop_
_entity_poly.entity_id
_entity_poly.type
_entity_poly.pdbx_seq_one_letter_code
_entity_poly.pdbx_strand_id
1 'polypeptide(L)'
;MTQQNRFRIHCNFQRNYFRLIIACHTSINFRVFRAFRGSSFHPFSPSPPDHVIIETEFIYANSFSHSHKAHHMKLLTLVVATLLALPPLHADEPALYPLWDDTRPLPAAADIPELKNVRFEVIKKWDQPRDGYTFLHGVGLCWHKGKLYASFGHNKGKENTVGEEAQYRVSSDDGKTWSDLQLIDAGDEENLAVSHGVFHSHQGKLWAFQGAYYNHMQKIHTRAYSLDEKTGTWKKHGTIIQNGFWPMNQPVRLQNGNWIMPGLTGGPYAGDRVFPAAVAISHGDNFTKWDYVQIPAAKNITRMWGECALWLDGQRVFNLARYGGGTQALLAISEDQGQTWSPSRVSNLSMAPSKPVTGVLSNGQRYLVSNSAQGIGGRRSPLTIAVSRPDENVFSKIYVIRRSLHPDQPGESAKRLSLSYPCALEHNGKLYVGYSNNGGRRGNLNSAELAVIPIAELTTD
;
A
#
# COMPACT_ATOMS: atom_id res chain seq x y z
N MET A 1 -5.64 -67.48 -24.07
CA MET A 1 -6.33 -67.60 -22.77
C MET A 1 -6.32 -66.22 -22.13
N THR A 2 -7.28 -65.35 -22.48
CA THR A 2 -8.52 -65.03 -21.70
C THR A 2 -8.21 -64.40 -20.34
N GLN A 3 -8.83 -63.32 -19.86
CA GLN A 3 -9.72 -62.28 -20.38
C GLN A 3 -9.86 -61.24 -19.24
N GLN A 4 -10.32 -60.04 -19.61
CA GLN A 4 -10.83 -58.90 -18.82
C GLN A 4 -11.44 -59.17 -17.42
N ASN A 5 -11.39 -58.14 -16.55
CA ASN A 5 -12.64 -57.56 -16.02
C ASN A 5 -12.50 -56.10 -15.55
N ARG A 6 -13.33 -55.24 -16.16
CA ARG A 6 -13.68 -53.88 -15.75
C ARG A 6 -14.90 -53.98 -14.83
N PHE A 7 -14.96 -53.16 -13.78
CA PHE A 7 -16.24 -52.84 -13.13
C PHE A 7 -16.78 -51.50 -13.65
N ARG A 8 -17.91 -51.59 -14.36
CA ARG A 8 -18.83 -50.52 -14.71
C ARG A 8 -20.15 -50.94 -14.08
N ILE A 9 -20.76 -50.08 -13.26
CA ILE A 9 -22.17 -50.26 -12.87
C ILE A 9 -22.95 -49.16 -13.58
N HIS A 10 -23.94 -49.60 -14.36
CA HIS A 10 -24.99 -48.82 -14.97
C HIS A 10 -26.29 -49.57 -14.68
N CYS A 11 -27.31 -48.83 -14.26
CA CYS A 11 -28.74 -48.97 -14.59
C CYS A 11 -29.59 -48.34 -13.47
N ASN A 12 -30.76 -47.72 -13.69
CA ASN A 12 -31.44 -47.06 -14.81
C ASN A 12 -32.93 -46.91 -14.38
N PHE A 13 -33.73 -46.13 -15.14
CA PHE A 13 -35.22 -46.15 -15.25
C PHE A 13 -36.01 -45.49 -14.08
N GLN A 14 -36.99 -44.57 -14.21
CA GLN A 14 -37.78 -43.88 -15.28
C GLN A 14 -38.27 -42.51 -14.72
N ARG A 15 -38.47 -41.40 -15.46
CA ARG A 15 -39.23 -41.03 -16.69
C ARG A 15 -40.69 -40.57 -16.46
N ASN A 16 -41.01 -39.43 -17.11
CA ASN A 16 -42.31 -38.82 -17.49
C ASN A 16 -42.82 -37.71 -16.52
N TYR A 17 -43.24 -36.50 -16.95
CA TYR A 17 -44.02 -36.09 -18.14
C TYR A 17 -43.76 -34.62 -18.61
N PHE A 18 -43.68 -34.46 -19.94
CA PHE A 18 -44.18 -33.42 -20.88
C PHE A 18 -44.25 -31.89 -20.64
N ARG A 19 -43.51 -31.19 -21.52
CA ARG A 19 -43.81 -30.04 -22.44
C ARG A 19 -45.13 -29.23 -22.31
N LEU A 20 -45.00 -27.89 -22.40
CA LEU A 20 -45.63 -27.07 -23.46
C LEU A 20 -44.85 -25.75 -23.72
N ILE A 21 -44.75 -25.36 -24.99
CA ILE A 21 -44.07 -24.20 -25.61
C ILE A 21 -45.08 -23.02 -25.65
N ILE A 22 -44.70 -21.73 -25.53
CA ILE A 22 -44.51 -20.77 -26.65
C ILE A 22 -44.04 -19.40 -26.11
N ALA A 23 -43.19 -18.79 -26.94
CA ALA A 23 -42.50 -17.50 -26.93
C ALA A 23 -43.26 -16.23 -26.48
N CYS A 24 -42.49 -15.27 -25.96
CA CYS A 24 -42.45 -13.93 -26.55
C CYS A 24 -41.10 -13.23 -26.27
N HIS A 25 -40.54 -12.64 -27.32
CA HIS A 25 -39.30 -11.87 -27.35
C HIS A 25 -39.38 -10.58 -26.53
N THR A 26 -38.25 -10.14 -25.96
CA THR A 26 -37.70 -8.81 -26.27
C THR A 26 -36.25 -8.68 -25.78
N SER A 27 -35.36 -8.42 -26.74
CA SER A 27 -33.95 -8.13 -26.57
C SER A 27 -33.77 -6.60 -26.47
N ILE A 28 -33.06 -6.09 -25.47
CA ILE A 28 -32.61 -4.69 -25.46
C ILE A 28 -31.10 -4.67 -25.72
N ASN A 29 -30.75 -4.18 -26.91
CA ASN A 29 -29.38 -3.86 -27.31
C ASN A 29 -29.02 -2.45 -26.84
N PHE A 30 -27.88 -2.28 -26.17
CA PHE A 30 -27.21 -0.98 -26.05
C PHE A 30 -26.08 -0.89 -27.09
N ARG A 31 -26.21 0.03 -28.04
CA ARG A 31 -25.12 0.45 -28.93
C ARG A 31 -24.41 1.67 -28.35
N VAL A 32 -23.09 1.55 -28.27
CA VAL A 32 -22.12 2.61 -28.01
C VAL A 32 -22.02 3.53 -29.23
N PHE A 33 -22.06 4.85 -29.03
CA PHE A 33 -21.61 5.82 -30.04
C PHE A 33 -20.42 6.64 -29.51
N ARG A 34 -19.35 6.65 -30.31
CA ARG A 34 -18.16 7.50 -30.20
C ARG A 34 -18.48 8.92 -30.63
N ALA A 35 -17.88 9.90 -29.94
CA ALA A 35 -17.89 11.31 -30.29
C ALA A 35 -16.78 11.69 -31.31
N PHE A 36 -17.05 12.69 -32.16
CA PHE A 36 -16.04 13.48 -32.86
C PHE A 36 -16.46 14.97 -32.96
N ARG A 37 -15.57 15.83 -32.46
CA ARG A 37 -15.18 17.24 -32.74
C ARG A 37 -16.16 18.29 -33.34
N GLY A 38 -16.03 19.52 -32.80
CA GLY A 38 -16.28 20.82 -33.47
C GLY A 38 -16.80 21.89 -32.49
N SER A 39 -15.96 22.73 -31.89
CA SER A 39 -15.65 24.14 -32.28
C SER A 39 -16.61 25.24 -31.75
N SER A 40 -16.08 26.01 -30.78
CA SER A 40 -16.16 27.48 -30.58
C SER A 40 -17.46 28.24 -30.21
N PHE A 41 -17.25 29.24 -29.32
CA PHE A 41 -18.01 30.46 -28.95
C PHE A 41 -18.85 30.48 -27.65
N HIS A 42 -18.47 31.43 -26.77
CA HIS A 42 -19.20 32.01 -25.61
C HIS A 42 -20.16 33.12 -26.08
N PRO A 43 -20.95 33.79 -25.21
CA PRO A 43 -21.51 33.43 -23.89
C PRO A 43 -23.05 33.65 -23.84
N PHE A 44 -23.76 33.22 -22.78
CA PHE A 44 -24.89 33.93 -22.12
C PHE A 44 -25.53 33.02 -21.06
N SER A 45 -25.75 33.56 -19.86
CA SER A 45 -26.64 33.02 -18.80
C SER A 45 -28.09 33.45 -19.11
N PRO A 46 -29.17 32.77 -18.65
CA PRO A 46 -29.50 32.73 -17.21
C PRO A 46 -30.27 31.49 -16.67
N SER A 47 -30.10 31.24 -15.36
CA SER A 47 -31.02 30.58 -14.36
C SER A 47 -31.62 29.16 -14.58
N PRO A 48 -31.83 28.38 -13.50
CA PRO A 48 -32.19 26.96 -13.57
C PRO A 48 -33.71 26.70 -13.48
N PRO A 49 -34.22 25.56 -13.98
CA PRO A 49 -35.47 25.00 -13.50
C PRO A 49 -35.23 23.72 -12.67
N ASP A 50 -35.72 23.80 -11.44
CA ASP A 50 -36.60 22.88 -10.71
C ASP A 50 -36.50 21.35 -10.90
N HIS A 51 -36.54 20.72 -9.72
CA HIS A 51 -36.61 19.31 -9.42
C HIS A 51 -37.78 18.59 -10.13
N VAL A 52 -37.47 17.47 -10.81
CA VAL A 52 -38.46 16.48 -11.23
C VAL A 52 -38.50 15.36 -10.19
N ILE A 53 -39.60 15.31 -9.43
CA ILE A 53 -40.02 14.17 -8.61
C ILE A 53 -40.79 13.23 -9.55
N ILE A 54 -40.36 11.97 -9.66
CA ILE A 54 -41.11 10.93 -10.36
C ILE A 54 -41.88 10.14 -9.30
N GLU A 55 -43.15 10.48 -9.12
CA GLU A 55 -44.13 9.61 -8.45
C GLU A 55 -44.66 8.59 -9.46
N THR A 56 -44.65 7.31 -9.09
CA THR A 56 -45.21 6.23 -9.90
C THR A 56 -46.52 5.79 -9.25
N GLU A 57 -47.66 6.20 -9.84
CA GLU A 57 -48.98 5.67 -9.47
C GLU A 57 -49.20 4.29 -10.12
N PHE A 58 -49.57 3.31 -9.31
CA PHE A 58 -50.08 2.03 -9.79
C PHE A 58 -51.62 2.08 -9.79
N ILE A 59 -52.20 2.06 -10.99
CA ILE A 59 -53.64 1.86 -11.21
C ILE A 59 -53.92 0.35 -11.16
N TYR A 60 -54.76 -0.09 -10.20
CA TYR A 60 -55.38 -1.42 -10.24
C TYR A 60 -56.87 -1.27 -10.56
N ALA A 61 -57.27 -1.79 -11.73
CA ALA A 61 -58.65 -1.91 -12.15
C ALA A 61 -59.32 -3.12 -11.49
N ASN A 62 -60.52 -2.90 -10.94
CA ASN A 62 -61.42 -3.91 -10.39
C ASN A 62 -62.43 -4.35 -11.46
N SER A 63 -62.68 -5.67 -11.58
CA SER A 63 -63.95 -6.18 -12.14
C SER A 63 -64.16 -7.69 -11.86
N PHE A 64 -65.25 -7.99 -11.12
CA PHE A 64 -66.13 -9.20 -11.10
C PHE A 64 -65.48 -10.60 -10.83
N SER A 65 -66.12 -11.61 -10.22
CA SER A 65 -67.40 -11.82 -9.51
C SER A 65 -67.31 -13.14 -8.71
N HIS A 66 -68.40 -13.48 -8.01
CA HIS A 66 -68.57 -14.48 -6.96
C HIS A 66 -68.15 -15.95 -7.24
N SER A 67 -67.57 -16.55 -6.19
CA SER A 67 -68.00 -17.80 -5.52
C SER A 67 -66.92 -18.88 -5.39
N HIS A 68 -66.90 -19.47 -4.19
CA HIS A 68 -66.23 -20.71 -3.79
C HIS A 68 -64.69 -20.69 -3.71
N LYS A 69 -64.17 -20.48 -2.50
CA LYS A 69 -63.20 -21.36 -1.80
C LYS A 69 -62.60 -20.63 -0.59
N ALA A 70 -63.41 -20.49 0.46
CA ALA A 70 -62.95 -20.02 1.75
C ALA A 70 -62.27 -21.17 2.54
N HIS A 71 -61.10 -21.65 2.11
CA HIS A 71 -60.20 -22.45 2.96
C HIS A 71 -58.72 -22.49 2.53
N HIS A 72 -58.28 -21.74 1.52
CA HIS A 72 -56.86 -21.65 1.13
C HIS A 72 -56.24 -20.26 1.31
N MET A 73 -57.00 -19.29 1.83
CA MET A 73 -56.58 -17.89 1.96
C MET A 73 -56.33 -17.45 3.41
N LYS A 74 -55.99 -18.40 4.29
CA LYS A 74 -55.44 -18.12 5.64
C LYS A 74 -54.01 -18.61 5.82
N LEU A 75 -53.51 -19.47 4.94
CA LEU A 75 -52.12 -19.94 4.98
C LEU A 75 -51.17 -19.01 4.21
N LEU A 76 -51.65 -18.33 3.16
CA LEU A 76 -50.81 -17.44 2.34
C LEU A 76 -50.56 -16.08 3.02
N THR A 77 -51.52 -15.56 3.78
CA THR A 77 -51.37 -14.28 4.49
C THR A 77 -50.46 -14.38 5.72
N LEU A 78 -50.38 -15.57 6.34
CA LEU A 78 -49.47 -15.81 7.47
C LEU A 78 -48.03 -16.00 6.99
N VAL A 79 -47.80 -16.63 5.83
CA VAL A 79 -46.44 -16.80 5.28
C VAL A 79 -45.86 -15.47 4.79
N VAL A 80 -46.66 -14.57 4.21
CA VAL A 80 -46.19 -13.24 3.77
C VAL A 80 -45.96 -12.28 4.95
N ALA A 81 -46.75 -12.35 6.02
CA ALA A 81 -46.54 -11.52 7.21
C ALA A 81 -45.34 -11.98 8.07
N THR A 82 -44.96 -13.26 8.02
CA THR A 82 -43.78 -13.78 8.74
C THR A 82 -42.47 -13.59 7.97
N LEU A 83 -42.54 -13.30 6.66
CA LEU A 83 -41.37 -13.00 5.80
C LEU A 83 -40.94 -11.53 5.84
N LEU A 84 -41.72 -10.64 6.47
CA LEU A 84 -41.42 -9.20 6.58
C LEU A 84 -40.95 -8.75 7.98
N ALA A 85 -40.75 -9.69 8.90
CA ALA A 85 -40.23 -9.42 10.25
C ALA A 85 -38.86 -10.07 10.50
N LEU A 86 -38.11 -10.39 9.42
CA LEU A 86 -36.67 -10.54 9.57
C LEU A 86 -36.12 -9.12 9.77
N PRO A 87 -35.42 -8.81 10.88
CA PRO A 87 -34.61 -7.60 10.90
C PRO A 87 -33.74 -7.63 9.64
N PRO A 88 -33.44 -6.47 9.01
CA PRO A 88 -32.42 -6.47 7.97
C PRO A 88 -31.24 -7.27 8.52
N LEU A 89 -30.78 -8.27 7.77
CA LEU A 89 -29.41 -8.73 7.94
C LEU A 89 -28.57 -7.48 7.66
N HIS A 90 -28.36 -6.67 8.69
CA HIS A 90 -27.16 -5.90 8.82
C HIS A 90 -26.10 -6.97 8.72
N ALA A 91 -25.52 -7.11 7.53
CA ALA A 91 -24.20 -7.69 7.45
C ALA A 91 -23.40 -6.84 8.43
N ASP A 92 -23.10 -7.38 9.61
CA ASP A 92 -22.23 -6.74 10.57
C ASP A 92 -21.05 -6.23 9.75
N GLU A 93 -20.83 -4.91 9.75
CA GLU A 93 -19.62 -4.40 9.13
C GLU A 93 -18.47 -5.19 9.75
N PRO A 94 -17.64 -5.87 8.94
CA PRO A 94 -16.68 -6.80 9.47
C PRO A 94 -15.82 -6.05 10.48
N ALA A 95 -15.80 -6.53 11.72
CA ALA A 95 -15.10 -5.88 12.82
C ALA A 95 -13.68 -5.49 12.36
N LEU A 96 -13.32 -4.24 12.62
CA LEU A 96 -12.00 -3.72 12.26
C LEU A 96 -10.92 -4.56 12.93
N TYR A 97 -9.84 -4.85 12.20
CA TYR A 97 -8.74 -5.60 12.80
C TYR A 97 -8.04 -4.72 13.86
N PRO A 98 -7.82 -5.20 15.10
CA PRO A 98 -7.16 -4.45 16.13
C PRO A 98 -5.67 -4.30 15.82
N LEU A 99 -5.26 -3.08 15.51
CA LEU A 99 -3.88 -2.68 15.28
C LEU A 99 -3.45 -1.58 16.27
N TRP A 100 -4.42 -0.85 16.81
CA TRP A 100 -4.28 0.10 17.90
C TRP A 100 -5.04 -0.39 19.14
N ASP A 101 -4.51 -0.11 20.32
CA ASP A 101 -5.13 -0.38 21.63
C ASP A 101 -6.45 0.39 21.75
N ASP A 102 -7.57 -0.33 21.66
CA ASP A 102 -8.91 0.25 21.60
C ASP A 102 -9.44 0.71 22.97
N THR A 103 -8.70 0.46 24.06
CA THR A 103 -9.01 1.02 25.37
C THR A 103 -8.78 2.53 25.41
N ARG A 104 -8.04 3.09 24.44
CA ARG A 104 -7.75 4.52 24.34
C ARG A 104 -7.89 4.98 22.88
N PRO A 105 -8.63 6.07 22.61
CA PRO A 105 -8.70 6.59 21.25
C PRO A 105 -7.32 7.04 20.77
N LEU A 106 -7.05 6.90 19.46
CA LEU A 106 -5.89 7.54 18.86
C LEU A 106 -6.00 9.06 19.10
N PRO A 107 -4.98 9.73 19.64
CA PRO A 107 -5.01 11.17 19.91
C PRO A 107 -5.08 12.01 18.63
N ALA A 108 -5.66 13.22 18.75
CA ALA A 108 -5.57 14.22 17.69
C ALA A 108 -4.13 14.73 17.55
N ALA A 109 -3.77 15.24 16.36
CA ALA A 109 -2.39 15.59 16.06
C ALA A 109 -1.78 16.66 16.99
N ALA A 110 -2.61 17.53 17.58
CA ALA A 110 -2.17 18.55 18.53
C ALA A 110 -1.77 17.95 19.90
N ASP A 111 -2.37 16.82 20.27
CA ASP A 111 -2.24 16.20 21.58
C ASP A 111 -1.17 15.08 21.61
N ILE A 112 -0.64 14.70 20.44
CA ILE A 112 0.45 13.74 20.35
C ILE A 112 1.75 14.40 20.88
N PRO A 113 2.42 13.79 21.88
CA PRO A 113 3.68 14.30 22.39
C PRO A 113 4.78 14.25 21.30
N GLU A 114 5.58 15.30 21.22
CA GLU A 114 6.76 15.34 20.36
C GLU A 114 7.92 14.59 21.03
N LEU A 115 8.65 13.80 20.25
CA LEU A 115 9.88 13.16 20.71
C LEU A 115 10.91 14.23 21.10
N LYS A 116 11.64 13.96 22.17
CA LYS A 116 12.78 14.78 22.58
C LYS A 116 14.05 14.20 21.95
N ASN A 117 15.11 15.00 21.92
CA ASN A 117 16.45 14.57 21.50
C ASN A 117 16.54 13.96 20.08
N VAL A 118 15.62 14.33 19.19
CA VAL A 118 15.68 13.94 17.78
C VAL A 118 16.66 14.87 17.05
N ARG A 119 17.60 14.29 16.32
CA ARG A 119 18.48 15.04 15.41
C ARG A 119 17.91 14.98 13.99
N PHE A 120 17.79 16.14 13.35
CA PHE A 120 17.35 16.26 11.96
C PHE A 120 18.53 16.62 11.06
N GLU A 121 18.56 16.05 9.86
CA GLU A 121 19.58 16.30 8.85
C GLU A 121 18.97 16.27 7.44
N VAL A 122 19.65 16.90 6.47
CA VAL A 122 19.20 16.90 5.07
C VAL A 122 20.09 15.98 4.25
N ILE A 123 19.52 14.86 3.79
CA ILE A 123 20.21 13.91 2.91
C ILE A 123 20.41 14.53 1.54
N LYS A 124 19.38 15.13 0.94
CA LYS A 124 19.46 15.79 -0.36
C LYS A 124 18.38 16.87 -0.44
N LYS A 125 18.80 18.13 -0.48
CA LYS A 125 17.89 19.26 -0.69
C LYS A 125 17.33 19.23 -2.11
N TRP A 126 16.05 19.60 -2.28
CA TRP A 126 15.53 19.97 -3.59
C TRP A 126 16.22 21.24 -4.10
N ASP A 127 16.92 21.15 -5.23
CA ASP A 127 17.75 22.24 -5.76
C ASP A 127 17.80 22.22 -7.29
N GLN A 128 16.62 22.35 -7.92
CA GLN A 128 16.46 22.32 -9.37
C GLN A 128 17.40 23.30 -10.11
N PRO A 129 17.63 24.55 -9.66
CA PRO A 129 18.55 25.44 -10.36
C PRO A 129 19.98 24.90 -10.46
N ARG A 130 20.40 24.07 -9.50
CA ARG A 130 21.75 23.51 -9.43
C ARG A 130 21.90 22.21 -10.20
N ASP A 131 20.92 21.30 -10.11
CA ASP A 131 21.05 19.93 -10.63
C ASP A 131 20.03 19.54 -11.72
N GLY A 132 19.03 20.38 -11.95
CA GLY A 132 17.99 20.18 -12.96
C GLY A 132 16.92 19.15 -12.58
N TYR A 133 16.94 18.58 -11.37
CA TYR A 133 15.98 17.54 -10.97
C TYR A 133 14.66 18.14 -10.44
N THR A 134 13.56 17.51 -10.85
CA THR A 134 12.17 17.94 -10.53
C THR A 134 11.35 16.83 -9.88
N PHE A 135 11.99 15.78 -9.40
CA PHE A 135 11.35 14.74 -8.60
C PHE A 135 12.39 14.06 -7.74
N LEU A 136 12.05 13.84 -6.47
CA LEU A 136 12.79 12.96 -5.57
C LEU A 136 11.77 12.19 -4.73
N HIS A 137 11.91 10.87 -4.59
CA HIS A 137 11.07 10.13 -3.64
C HIS A 137 11.68 8.81 -3.18
N GLY A 138 11.07 8.22 -2.13
CA GLY A 138 11.38 6.88 -1.66
C GLY A 138 12.79 6.71 -1.12
N VAL A 139 13.10 7.37 0.00
CA VAL A 139 14.39 7.18 0.66
C VAL A 139 14.53 5.72 1.09
N GLY A 140 15.71 5.12 0.85
CA GLY A 140 16.12 3.82 1.38
C GLY A 140 17.42 3.96 2.15
N LEU A 141 17.48 3.43 3.38
CA LEU A 141 18.65 3.53 4.26
C LEU A 141 19.30 2.18 4.52
N CYS A 142 20.63 2.16 4.61
CA CYS A 142 21.41 0.99 5.02
C CYS A 142 22.74 1.37 5.65
N TRP A 143 23.08 0.72 6.77
CA TRP A 143 24.42 0.74 7.33
C TRP A 143 25.26 -0.36 6.69
N HIS A 144 26.40 0.02 6.13
CA HIS A 144 27.35 -0.91 5.52
C HIS A 144 28.79 -0.49 5.83
N LYS A 145 29.56 -1.38 6.45
CA LYS A 145 30.98 -1.16 6.81
C LYS A 145 31.25 0.19 7.49
N GLY A 146 30.42 0.52 8.48
CA GLY A 146 30.55 1.76 9.27
C GLY A 146 30.13 3.04 8.54
N LYS A 147 29.48 2.94 7.38
CA LYS A 147 28.93 4.08 6.64
C LYS A 147 27.42 3.96 6.48
N LEU A 148 26.73 5.08 6.47
CA LEU A 148 25.29 5.17 6.21
C LEU A 148 25.07 5.51 4.74
N TYR A 149 24.36 4.64 4.03
CA TYR A 149 23.95 4.84 2.64
C TYR A 149 22.49 5.27 2.59
N ALA A 150 22.18 6.22 1.72
CA ALA A 150 20.83 6.67 1.44
C ALA A 150 20.57 6.71 -0.07
N SER A 151 19.62 5.90 -0.57
CA SER A 151 19.18 5.91 -1.96
C SER A 151 17.82 6.58 -2.11
N PHE A 152 17.53 7.08 -3.30
CA PHE A 152 16.24 7.63 -3.68
C PHE A 152 16.10 7.60 -5.21
N GLY A 153 14.86 7.60 -5.68
CA GLY A 153 14.54 7.83 -7.09
C GLY A 153 14.61 9.32 -7.37
N HIS A 154 15.22 9.69 -8.48
CA HIS A 154 15.49 11.08 -8.84
C HIS A 154 15.19 11.26 -10.34
N ASN A 155 14.42 12.28 -10.72
CA ASN A 155 14.05 12.50 -12.12
C ASN A 155 14.19 13.98 -12.51
N LYS A 156 14.75 14.24 -13.70
CA LYS A 156 14.75 15.58 -14.32
C LYS A 156 13.39 15.91 -14.92
N GLY A 157 12.70 14.88 -15.42
CA GLY A 157 11.30 14.94 -15.80
C GLY A 157 10.35 14.76 -14.61
N LYS A 158 9.09 14.50 -14.93
CA LYS A 158 8.04 14.28 -13.93
C LYS A 158 8.21 12.91 -13.28
N GLU A 159 7.64 12.76 -12.08
CA GLU A 159 7.44 11.46 -11.43
C GLU A 159 6.96 10.38 -12.40
N ASN A 160 7.51 9.17 -12.30
CA ASN A 160 7.07 7.98 -13.02
C ASN A 160 7.24 8.07 -14.56
N THR A 161 8.26 8.79 -15.00
CA THR A 161 8.66 8.91 -16.42
C THR A 161 10.02 8.26 -16.70
N VAL A 162 10.35 8.03 -17.97
CA VAL A 162 11.57 7.32 -18.41
C VAL A 162 12.88 7.93 -17.90
N GLY A 163 12.93 9.25 -17.63
CA GLY A 163 14.14 9.91 -17.14
C GLY A 163 14.48 9.68 -15.67
N GLU A 164 13.87 8.67 -15.03
CA GLU A 164 14.07 8.39 -13.61
C GLU A 164 15.30 7.52 -13.38
N GLU A 165 16.13 7.96 -12.43
CA GLU A 165 17.41 7.37 -12.09
C GLU A 165 17.43 7.00 -10.61
N ALA A 166 18.06 5.87 -10.29
CA ALA A 166 18.33 5.48 -8.91
C ALA A 166 19.68 6.06 -8.48
N GLN A 167 19.64 6.98 -7.52
CA GLN A 167 20.82 7.67 -7.02
C GLN A 167 20.98 7.43 -5.52
N TYR A 168 22.18 7.70 -5.01
CA TYR A 168 22.49 7.58 -3.58
C TYR A 168 23.53 8.59 -3.11
N ARG A 169 23.60 8.76 -1.80
CA ARG A 169 24.65 9.49 -1.08
C ARG A 169 25.14 8.65 0.10
N VAL A 170 26.35 8.93 0.56
CA VAL A 170 27.00 8.19 1.66
C VAL A 170 27.43 9.16 2.75
N SER A 171 27.22 8.76 4.00
CA SER A 171 27.71 9.45 5.19
C SER A 171 28.66 8.57 5.98
N SER A 172 29.73 9.18 6.51
CA SER A 172 30.69 8.57 7.42
C SER A 172 30.59 9.08 8.86
N ASP A 173 29.58 9.89 9.17
CA ASP A 173 29.41 10.60 10.45
C ASP A 173 27.97 10.55 10.96
N ASP A 174 27.34 9.38 10.83
CA ASP A 174 25.97 9.10 11.25
C ASP A 174 24.89 9.95 10.54
N GLY A 175 25.15 10.42 9.32
CA GLY A 175 24.20 11.20 8.52
C GLY A 175 24.26 12.71 8.75
N LYS A 176 25.27 13.23 9.47
CA LYS A 176 25.47 14.68 9.65
C LYS A 176 25.94 15.34 8.35
N THR A 177 26.83 14.68 7.63
CA THR A 177 27.31 15.11 6.31
C THR A 177 27.15 14.00 5.28
N TRP A 178 27.03 14.39 4.01
CA TRP A 178 26.73 13.49 2.91
C TRP A 178 27.66 13.77 1.73
N SER A 179 28.19 12.71 1.11
CA SER A 179 28.99 12.74 -0.12
C SER A 179 28.26 13.42 -1.27
N ASP A 180 28.92 13.67 -2.40
CA ASP A 180 28.20 14.04 -3.62
C ASP A 180 27.23 12.93 -4.09
N LEU A 181 26.33 13.29 -5.01
CA LEU A 181 25.40 12.36 -5.65
C LEU A 181 26.18 11.30 -6.43
N GLN A 182 25.79 10.03 -6.23
CA GLN A 182 26.34 8.89 -6.94
C GLN A 182 25.21 8.08 -7.57
N LEU A 183 25.53 7.35 -8.64
CA LEU A 183 24.55 6.63 -9.46
C LEU A 183 24.54 5.13 -9.10
N ILE A 184 23.34 4.55 -8.99
CA ILE A 184 23.14 3.10 -8.99
C ILE A 184 22.85 2.63 -10.42
N ASP A 185 21.85 3.23 -11.07
CA ASP A 185 21.48 2.97 -12.46
C ASP A 185 20.70 4.16 -13.03
N ALA A 186 21.05 4.61 -14.23
CA ALA A 186 20.36 5.69 -14.94
C ALA A 186 19.30 5.18 -15.94
N GLY A 187 19.09 3.85 -16.01
CA GLY A 187 18.17 3.28 -16.99
C GLY A 187 18.79 3.25 -18.39
N ASP A 188 19.99 2.67 -18.52
CA ASP A 188 20.78 2.68 -19.78
C ASP A 188 20.13 1.91 -20.96
N GLU A 189 18.95 1.32 -20.76
CA GLU A 189 18.17 0.66 -21.79
C GLU A 189 17.10 1.61 -22.34
N GLU A 190 16.76 1.47 -23.62
CA GLU A 190 15.75 2.33 -24.23
C GLU A 190 14.41 2.24 -23.47
N ASN A 191 13.89 3.41 -23.08
CA ASN A 191 12.64 3.56 -22.34
C ASN A 191 12.60 2.93 -20.94
N LEU A 192 13.73 2.48 -20.39
CA LEU A 192 13.80 2.00 -19.01
C LEU A 192 13.99 3.16 -18.04
N ALA A 193 13.16 3.23 -17.01
CA ALA A 193 13.38 4.04 -15.83
C ALA A 193 13.70 3.15 -14.63
N VAL A 194 14.64 3.60 -13.80
CA VAL A 194 14.97 2.95 -12.53
C VAL A 194 14.68 3.95 -11.41
N SER A 195 13.70 3.63 -10.58
CA SER A 195 13.23 4.49 -9.50
C SER A 195 13.86 4.07 -8.17
N HIS A 196 13.27 4.56 -7.09
CA HIS A 196 13.60 4.20 -5.73
C HIS A 196 13.32 2.73 -5.40
N GLY A 197 13.89 2.32 -4.27
CA GLY A 197 13.83 0.96 -3.78
C GLY A 197 14.50 0.88 -2.43
N VAL A 198 15.11 -0.26 -2.15
CA VAL A 198 15.60 -0.59 -0.81
C VAL A 198 17.03 -1.12 -0.85
N PHE A 199 17.76 -0.91 0.24
CA PHE A 199 19.08 -1.48 0.43
C PHE A 199 19.04 -2.66 1.40
N HIS A 200 20.06 -3.52 1.31
CA HIS A 200 20.30 -4.59 2.26
C HIS A 200 21.81 -4.87 2.38
N SER A 201 22.34 -4.84 3.60
CA SER A 201 23.74 -5.22 3.86
C SER A 201 23.77 -6.61 4.49
N HIS A 202 24.44 -7.55 3.82
CA HIS A 202 24.53 -8.92 4.29
C HIS A 202 25.89 -9.53 3.94
N GLN A 203 26.50 -10.24 4.90
CA GLN A 203 27.78 -10.95 4.71
C GLN A 203 28.87 -10.07 4.04
N GLY A 204 28.99 -8.81 4.49
CA GLY A 204 30.00 -7.89 3.97
C GLY A 204 29.76 -7.37 2.55
N LYS A 205 28.56 -7.61 1.98
CA LYS A 205 28.13 -7.11 0.68
C LYS A 205 26.92 -6.18 0.80
N LEU A 206 26.96 -5.03 0.14
CA LEU A 206 25.82 -4.13 0.02
C LEU A 206 25.02 -4.43 -1.24
N TRP A 207 23.72 -4.65 -1.08
CA TRP A 207 22.75 -4.86 -2.14
C TRP A 207 21.78 -3.70 -2.24
N ALA A 208 21.36 -3.39 -3.47
CA ALA A 208 20.22 -2.54 -3.77
C ALA A 208 19.20 -3.32 -4.59
N PHE A 209 17.93 -3.17 -4.24
CA PHE A 209 16.78 -3.68 -4.99
C PHE A 209 15.93 -2.48 -5.40
N GLN A 210 15.94 -2.14 -6.69
CA GLN A 210 15.27 -0.95 -7.21
C GLN A 210 14.02 -1.34 -7.99
N GLY A 211 12.94 -0.58 -7.80
CA GLY A 211 11.78 -0.66 -8.69
C GLY A 211 12.14 -0.05 -10.04
N ALA A 212 11.74 -0.71 -11.12
CA ALA A 212 11.99 -0.26 -12.47
C ALA A 212 10.77 -0.51 -13.35
N TYR A 213 10.66 0.27 -14.42
CA TYR A 213 9.56 0.17 -15.37
C TYR A 213 9.99 0.68 -16.74
N TYR A 214 9.25 0.28 -17.76
CA TYR A 214 9.41 0.82 -19.10
C TYR A 214 8.34 1.88 -19.39
N ASN A 215 8.66 2.81 -20.28
CA ASN A 215 7.75 3.86 -20.73
C ASN A 215 7.18 4.66 -19.53
N HIS A 216 5.85 4.69 -19.41
CA HIS A 216 5.15 5.29 -18.27
C HIS A 216 4.51 4.17 -17.43
N MET A 217 5.27 3.68 -16.44
CA MET A 217 4.82 2.66 -15.46
C MET A 217 4.35 1.33 -16.09
N GLN A 218 4.91 0.95 -17.24
CA GLN A 218 4.64 -0.35 -17.86
C GLN A 218 5.68 -1.38 -17.44
N LYS A 219 5.31 -2.66 -17.39
CA LYS A 219 6.22 -3.77 -17.04
C LYS A 219 7.01 -3.48 -15.75
N ILE A 220 6.33 -3.05 -14.69
CA ILE A 220 6.98 -2.81 -13.39
C ILE A 220 7.65 -4.11 -12.93
N HIS A 221 8.88 -3.99 -12.44
CA HIS A 221 9.70 -5.11 -11.98
C HIS A 221 10.76 -4.63 -10.99
N THR A 222 11.46 -5.58 -10.35
CA THR A 222 12.59 -5.29 -9.47
C THR A 222 13.91 -5.70 -10.11
N ARG A 223 14.88 -4.78 -10.07
CA ARG A 223 16.27 -5.02 -10.47
C ARG A 223 17.16 -5.10 -9.25
N ALA A 224 18.15 -5.99 -9.29
CA ALA A 224 19.14 -6.13 -8.21
C ALA A 224 20.50 -5.60 -8.62
N TYR A 225 21.19 -5.02 -7.65
CA TYR A 225 22.52 -4.47 -7.78
C TYR A 225 23.35 -4.84 -6.55
N SER A 226 24.65 -4.97 -6.72
CA SER A 226 25.56 -5.05 -5.58
C SER A 226 26.77 -4.17 -5.74
N LEU A 227 27.16 -3.50 -4.66
CA LEU A 227 28.35 -2.67 -4.65
C LEU A 227 29.61 -3.54 -4.82
N ASP A 228 30.45 -3.19 -5.78
CA ASP A 228 31.83 -3.69 -5.83
C ASP A 228 32.68 -2.82 -4.90
N GLU A 229 33.10 -3.41 -3.80
CA GLU A 229 33.86 -2.75 -2.74
C GLU A 229 35.23 -2.23 -3.18
N LYS A 230 35.81 -2.82 -4.24
CA LYS A 230 37.14 -2.43 -4.73
C LYS A 230 37.06 -1.20 -5.62
N THR A 231 36.02 -1.12 -6.44
CA THR A 231 35.87 -0.05 -7.44
C THR A 231 34.90 1.05 -7.02
N GLY A 232 34.03 0.78 -6.04
CA GLY A 232 32.94 1.68 -5.65
C GLY A 232 31.78 1.71 -6.65
N THR A 233 31.75 0.80 -7.63
CA THR A 233 30.72 0.77 -8.69
C THR A 233 29.67 -0.30 -8.45
N TRP A 234 28.44 -0.10 -8.94
CA TRP A 234 27.37 -1.09 -8.81
C TRP A 234 27.43 -2.15 -9.91
N LYS A 235 27.56 -3.42 -9.51
CA LYS A 235 27.36 -4.56 -10.40
C LYS A 235 25.85 -4.80 -10.58
N LYS A 236 25.38 -4.71 -11.82
CA LYS A 236 23.98 -5.00 -12.20
C LYS A 236 23.75 -6.52 -12.27
N HIS A 237 22.69 -7.02 -11.67
CA HIS A 237 22.26 -8.43 -11.76
C HIS A 237 21.00 -8.60 -12.62
N GLY A 238 20.49 -7.52 -13.20
CA GLY A 238 19.29 -7.51 -14.03
C GLY A 238 18.00 -7.63 -13.22
N THR A 239 16.92 -8.03 -13.90
CA THR A 239 15.60 -8.24 -13.31
C THR A 239 15.56 -9.52 -12.50
N ILE A 240 15.22 -9.41 -11.22
CA ILE A 240 15.15 -10.54 -10.28
C ILE A 240 13.72 -10.88 -9.83
N ILE A 241 12.79 -9.93 -9.95
CA ILE A 241 11.37 -10.14 -9.62
C ILE A 241 10.53 -9.45 -10.69
N GLN A 242 9.56 -10.16 -11.24
CA GLN A 242 8.62 -9.66 -12.26
C GLN A 242 7.23 -9.39 -11.64
N ASN A 243 6.16 -9.52 -12.43
CA ASN A 243 4.78 -9.43 -11.98
C ASN A 243 4.41 -8.10 -11.31
N GLY A 244 5.00 -6.98 -11.75
CA GLY A 244 4.66 -5.68 -11.20
C GLY A 244 5.29 -5.40 -9.83
N PHE A 245 6.17 -6.26 -9.32
CA PHE A 245 6.70 -6.11 -7.97
C PHE A 245 7.66 -4.92 -7.86
N TRP A 246 7.35 -4.02 -6.94
CA TRP A 246 8.20 -2.88 -6.58
C TRP A 246 8.49 -2.92 -5.07
N PRO A 247 9.78 -2.99 -4.66
CA PRO A 247 10.14 -3.15 -3.25
C PRO A 247 9.91 -1.86 -2.47
N MET A 248 9.33 -1.98 -1.27
CA MET A 248 8.93 -0.84 -0.45
C MET A 248 9.77 -0.72 0.82
N ASN A 249 10.08 -1.81 1.50
CA ASN A 249 10.94 -1.81 2.71
C ASN A 249 11.98 -2.93 2.67
N GLN A 250 13.01 -2.85 3.52
CA GLN A 250 14.18 -3.74 3.43
C GLN A 250 13.78 -5.21 3.66
N PRO A 251 14.54 -6.17 3.08
CA PRO A 251 14.38 -7.58 3.41
C PRO A 251 14.57 -7.86 4.91
N VAL A 252 13.69 -8.71 5.46
CA VAL A 252 13.75 -9.20 6.85
C VAL A 252 13.96 -10.70 6.83
N ARG A 253 14.78 -11.23 7.74
CA ARG A 253 15.11 -12.66 7.79
C ARG A 253 13.97 -13.46 8.43
N LEU A 254 13.53 -14.53 7.76
CA LEU A 254 12.55 -15.49 8.26
C LEU A 254 13.22 -16.61 9.08
N GLN A 255 12.42 -17.32 9.88
CA GLN A 255 12.93 -18.43 10.72
C GLN A 255 13.45 -19.61 9.89
N ASN A 256 12.88 -19.85 8.72
CA ASN A 256 13.32 -20.88 7.78
C ASN A 256 14.63 -20.56 7.04
N GLY A 257 15.26 -19.41 7.32
CA GLY A 257 16.53 -18.99 6.70
C GLY A 257 16.39 -18.22 5.39
N ASN A 258 15.18 -18.11 4.83
CA ASN A 258 14.89 -17.22 3.72
C ASN A 258 14.75 -15.77 4.21
N TRP A 259 14.65 -14.83 3.27
CA TRP A 259 14.36 -13.43 3.50
C TRP A 259 13.02 -13.06 2.89
N ILE A 260 12.27 -12.15 3.51
CA ILE A 260 11.02 -11.63 3.00
C ILE A 260 11.13 -10.12 2.78
N MET A 261 10.72 -9.66 1.59
CA MET A 261 10.76 -8.24 1.22
C MET A 261 9.34 -7.76 0.88
N PRO A 262 8.79 -6.76 1.58
CA PRO A 262 7.49 -6.20 1.28
C PRO A 262 7.54 -5.27 0.06
N GLY A 263 6.49 -5.31 -0.75
CA GLY A 263 6.34 -4.48 -1.94
C GLY A 263 4.89 -4.33 -2.37
N LEU A 264 4.70 -3.69 -3.51
CA LEU A 264 3.39 -3.62 -4.17
C LEU A 264 3.43 -4.31 -5.52
N THR A 265 2.24 -4.62 -6.04
CA THR A 265 2.02 -5.09 -7.40
C THR A 265 1.46 -3.96 -8.24
N GLY A 266 2.22 -3.54 -9.25
CA GLY A 266 1.93 -2.38 -10.09
C GLY A 266 1.61 -2.71 -11.55
N GLY A 267 1.02 -1.72 -12.24
CA GLY A 267 0.83 -1.75 -13.69
C GLY A 267 -0.25 -2.74 -14.14
N PRO A 268 -0.11 -3.42 -15.30
CA PRO A 268 -1.14 -4.31 -15.83
C PRO A 268 -1.37 -5.58 -14.98
N TYR A 269 -0.53 -5.80 -13.97
CA TYR A 269 -0.66 -6.89 -13.00
C TYR A 269 -1.55 -6.52 -11.80
N ALA A 270 -2.03 -5.27 -11.76
CA ALA A 270 -2.99 -4.75 -10.81
C ALA A 270 -4.34 -4.47 -11.49
N GLY A 271 -5.42 -4.39 -10.70
CA GLY A 271 -6.70 -3.89 -11.20
C GLY A 271 -6.69 -2.37 -11.36
N ASP A 272 -7.68 -1.83 -12.07
CA ASP A 272 -7.76 -0.38 -12.40
C ASP A 272 -7.63 0.57 -11.20
N ARG A 273 -8.00 0.11 -10.00
CA ARG A 273 -7.99 0.90 -8.76
C ARG A 273 -7.38 0.16 -7.57
N VAL A 274 -7.05 -1.12 -7.74
CA VAL A 274 -6.57 -2.00 -6.68
C VAL A 274 -5.20 -2.50 -7.10
N PHE A 275 -4.17 -1.85 -6.57
CA PHE A 275 -2.77 -2.26 -6.65
C PHE A 275 -2.47 -3.06 -5.38
N PRO A 276 -2.47 -4.40 -5.40
CA PRO A 276 -2.33 -5.19 -4.19
C PRO A 276 -0.98 -5.01 -3.51
N ALA A 277 -0.92 -5.25 -2.21
CA ALA A 277 0.34 -5.49 -1.53
C ALA A 277 0.89 -6.86 -1.98
N ALA A 278 2.20 -7.03 -1.89
CA ALA A 278 2.88 -8.27 -2.20
C ALA A 278 4.12 -8.43 -1.34
N VAL A 279 4.66 -9.63 -1.32
CA VAL A 279 5.97 -9.93 -0.76
C VAL A 279 6.80 -10.72 -1.78
N ALA A 280 8.12 -10.63 -1.65
CA ALA A 280 9.06 -11.50 -2.34
C ALA A 280 9.84 -12.30 -1.29
N ILE A 281 9.95 -13.62 -1.48
CA ILE A 281 10.64 -14.53 -0.55
C ILE A 281 11.89 -15.08 -1.23
N SER A 282 13.07 -14.87 -0.64
CA SER A 282 14.34 -15.28 -1.23
C SER A 282 14.56 -16.79 -1.14
N HIS A 283 15.49 -17.31 -1.94
CA HIS A 283 16.01 -18.66 -1.81
C HIS A 283 17.27 -18.62 -0.92
N GLY A 284 17.10 -18.70 0.40
CA GLY A 284 18.16 -18.50 1.37
C GLY A 284 18.87 -17.15 1.17
N ASP A 285 20.20 -17.14 1.24
CA ASP A 285 21.01 -15.94 1.02
C ASP A 285 21.26 -15.63 -0.48
N ASN A 286 20.60 -16.34 -1.41
CA ASN A 286 20.68 -16.01 -2.83
C ASN A 286 19.73 -14.86 -3.20
N PHE A 287 20.20 -13.63 -2.99
CA PHE A 287 19.46 -12.41 -3.30
C PHE A 287 19.19 -12.13 -4.79
N THR A 288 19.55 -13.05 -5.68
CA THR A 288 19.14 -12.98 -7.11
C THR A 288 17.95 -13.89 -7.44
N LYS A 289 17.44 -14.64 -6.46
CA LYS A 289 16.33 -15.59 -6.62
C LYS A 289 15.27 -15.35 -5.56
N TRP A 290 14.07 -15.02 -6.02
CA TRP A 290 12.95 -14.62 -5.19
C TRP A 290 11.64 -15.17 -5.77
N ASP A 291 10.77 -15.68 -4.90
CA ASP A 291 9.42 -16.07 -5.23
C ASP A 291 8.46 -14.92 -4.89
N TYR A 292 7.66 -14.50 -5.88
CA TYR A 292 6.65 -13.47 -5.71
C TYR A 292 5.37 -14.07 -5.10
N VAL A 293 4.84 -13.42 -4.07
CA VAL A 293 3.56 -13.78 -3.43
C VAL A 293 2.69 -12.53 -3.33
N GLN A 294 1.54 -12.56 -4.00
CA GLN A 294 0.55 -11.49 -3.91
C GLN A 294 -0.29 -11.62 -2.64
N ILE A 295 -0.55 -10.51 -1.96
CA ILE A 295 -1.49 -10.45 -0.84
C ILE A 295 -2.87 -10.07 -1.40
N PRO A 296 -3.91 -10.89 -1.22
CA PRO A 296 -5.23 -10.57 -1.74
C PRO A 296 -5.81 -9.35 -1.02
N ALA A 297 -6.57 -8.50 -1.73
CA ALA A 297 -7.40 -7.48 -1.10
C ALA A 297 -8.73 -8.09 -0.65
N ALA A 298 -9.29 -7.66 0.49
CA ALA A 298 -10.64 -8.08 0.87
C ALA A 298 -11.68 -7.59 -0.17
N LYS A 299 -12.80 -8.30 -0.32
CA LYS A 299 -13.77 -8.03 -1.39
C LYS A 299 -14.36 -6.61 -1.36
N ASN A 300 -14.43 -6.00 -0.18
CA ASN A 300 -14.92 -4.63 0.02
C ASN A 300 -13.85 -3.54 -0.27
N ILE A 301 -12.60 -3.92 -0.51
CA ILE A 301 -11.50 -3.01 -0.86
C ILE A 301 -11.55 -2.74 -2.36
N THR A 302 -12.23 -1.66 -2.74
CA THR A 302 -12.40 -1.25 -4.16
C THR A 302 -11.32 -0.28 -4.65
N ARG A 303 -10.49 0.23 -3.72
CA ARG A 303 -9.32 1.06 -4.02
C ARG A 303 -8.18 0.71 -3.06
N MET A 304 -7.02 0.38 -3.61
CA MET A 304 -5.82 -0.03 -2.86
C MET A 304 -4.56 0.49 -3.51
N TRP A 305 -3.59 0.92 -2.70
CA TRP A 305 -2.20 1.07 -3.11
C TRP A 305 -1.33 0.24 -2.17
N GLY A 306 -0.86 -0.91 -2.61
CA GLY A 306 -0.15 -1.90 -1.81
C GLY A 306 1.24 -1.52 -1.33
N GLU A 307 1.58 -0.23 -1.31
CA GLU A 307 2.79 0.27 -0.67
C GLU A 307 2.73 -0.09 0.82
N CYS A 308 3.61 -0.99 1.23
CA CYS A 308 3.49 -1.67 2.51
C CYS A 308 4.84 -1.90 3.20
N ALA A 309 4.74 -2.30 4.44
CA ALA A 309 5.83 -2.74 5.30
C ALA A 309 5.38 -3.94 6.12
N LEU A 310 6.31 -4.64 6.77
CA LEU A 310 6.00 -5.81 7.58
C LEU A 310 6.80 -5.89 8.88
N TRP A 311 6.29 -6.65 9.84
CA TRP A 311 7.06 -7.16 10.98
C TRP A 311 6.79 -8.65 11.16
N LEU A 312 7.68 -9.30 11.92
CA LEU A 312 7.62 -10.73 12.21
C LEU A 312 7.26 -10.96 13.67
N ASP A 313 6.51 -12.03 13.92
CA ASP A 313 6.26 -12.58 15.24
C ASP A 313 6.27 -14.12 15.16
N GLY A 314 7.46 -14.68 15.37
CA GLY A 314 7.70 -16.09 15.12
C GLY A 314 7.52 -16.45 13.65
N GLN A 315 6.60 -17.37 13.36
CA GLN A 315 6.22 -17.74 11.99
C GLN A 315 5.22 -16.75 11.35
N ARG A 316 4.58 -15.90 12.16
CA ARG A 316 3.59 -14.96 11.67
C ARG A 316 4.26 -13.75 11.03
N VAL A 317 3.70 -13.31 9.92
CA VAL A 317 4.11 -12.09 9.23
C VAL A 317 2.91 -11.17 9.16
N PHE A 318 3.08 -9.94 9.65
CA PHE A 318 2.05 -8.91 9.58
C PHE A 318 2.44 -7.94 8.48
N ASN A 319 1.54 -7.71 7.52
CA ASN A 319 1.71 -6.74 6.45
C ASN A 319 0.78 -5.55 6.67
N LEU A 320 1.35 -4.35 6.68
CA LEU A 320 0.63 -3.10 6.83
C LEU A 320 0.78 -2.26 5.57
N ALA A 321 -0.35 -1.98 4.90
CA ALA A 321 -0.39 -1.28 3.62
C ALA A 321 -1.24 0.00 3.68
N ARG A 322 -0.95 0.97 2.80
CA ARG A 322 -1.80 2.16 2.67
C ARG A 322 -3.11 1.83 1.93
N TYR A 323 -4.25 2.31 2.44
CA TYR A 323 -5.55 1.95 1.87
C TYR A 323 -5.82 2.65 0.54
N GLY A 324 -5.79 3.98 0.45
CA GLY A 324 -6.14 4.69 -0.78
C GLY A 324 -7.64 4.78 -1.09
N GLY A 325 -8.47 3.88 -0.56
CA GLY A 325 -9.93 4.03 -0.46
C GLY A 325 -10.39 4.79 0.81
N GLY A 326 -9.52 4.92 1.81
CA GLY A 326 -9.80 5.56 3.10
C GLY A 326 -8.55 6.04 3.82
N THR A 327 -8.70 6.39 5.10
CA THR A 327 -7.66 6.95 5.98
C THR A 327 -7.36 6.04 7.17
N GLN A 328 -7.37 4.74 6.90
CA GLN A 328 -7.05 3.67 7.83
C GLN A 328 -5.89 2.84 7.27
N ALA A 329 -5.12 2.22 8.14
CA ALA A 329 -4.16 1.20 7.73
C ALA A 329 -4.90 -0.08 7.29
N LEU A 330 -4.43 -0.70 6.21
CA LEU A 330 -4.82 -2.06 5.86
C LEU A 330 -3.88 -3.04 6.52
N LEU A 331 -4.41 -4.15 7.03
CA LEU A 331 -3.65 -5.24 7.61
C LEU A 331 -3.95 -6.56 6.89
N ALA A 332 -2.91 -7.33 6.63
CA ALA A 332 -2.98 -8.74 6.25
C ALA A 332 -1.98 -9.55 7.09
N ILE A 333 -2.28 -10.82 7.34
CA ILE A 333 -1.46 -11.70 8.16
C ILE A 333 -1.20 -13.00 7.40
N SER A 334 0.04 -13.46 7.47
CA SER A 334 0.45 -14.79 7.10
C SER A 334 0.78 -15.58 8.37
N GLU A 335 0.32 -16.83 8.43
CA GLU A 335 0.62 -17.78 9.52
C GLU A 335 1.79 -18.71 9.17
N ASP A 336 2.34 -18.59 7.96
CA ASP A 336 3.27 -19.54 7.34
C ASP A 336 4.47 -18.84 6.69
N GLN A 337 5.03 -17.84 7.36
CA GLN A 337 6.25 -17.12 6.93
C GLN A 337 6.12 -16.44 5.55
N GLY A 338 4.92 -15.94 5.25
CA GLY A 338 4.62 -15.14 4.06
C GLY A 338 4.17 -15.94 2.83
N GLN A 339 3.98 -17.25 2.94
CA GLN A 339 3.62 -18.12 1.80
C GLN A 339 2.15 -17.96 1.41
N THR A 340 1.26 -17.87 2.41
CA THR A 340 -0.16 -17.60 2.23
C THR A 340 -0.62 -16.46 3.14
N TRP A 341 -1.67 -15.76 2.73
CA TRP A 341 -2.10 -14.52 3.38
C TRP A 341 -3.61 -14.44 3.55
N SER A 342 -4.03 -13.92 4.70
CA SER A 342 -5.37 -13.35 4.84
C SER A 342 -5.54 -12.18 3.86
N PRO A 343 -6.77 -11.89 3.40
CA PRO A 343 -7.00 -10.68 2.63
C PRO A 343 -6.67 -9.40 3.42
N SER A 344 -6.13 -8.38 2.76
CA SER A 344 -5.93 -7.03 3.31
C SER A 344 -7.27 -6.43 3.70
N ARG A 345 -7.43 -6.11 4.99
CA ARG A 345 -8.67 -5.58 5.59
C ARG A 345 -8.41 -4.29 6.34
N VAL A 346 -9.45 -3.49 6.53
CA VAL A 346 -9.38 -2.23 7.29
C VAL A 346 -9.11 -2.52 8.77
N SER A 347 -8.14 -1.82 9.35
CA SER A 347 -7.84 -1.86 10.79
C SER A 347 -8.47 -0.69 11.54
N ASN A 348 -8.42 -0.72 12.87
CA ASN A 348 -8.86 0.39 13.72
C ASN A 348 -7.84 1.56 13.80
N LEU A 349 -6.68 1.47 13.12
CA LEU A 349 -5.66 2.52 13.16
C LEU A 349 -5.86 3.54 12.03
N SER A 350 -6.10 4.80 12.41
CA SER A 350 -6.11 5.92 11.45
C SER A 350 -4.71 6.19 10.89
N MET A 351 -4.59 6.28 9.58
CA MET A 351 -3.34 6.50 8.87
C MET A 351 -3.62 7.18 7.52
N ALA A 352 -2.90 8.25 7.21
CA ALA A 352 -3.01 8.88 5.89
C ALA A 352 -2.62 7.87 4.78
N PRO A 353 -3.18 7.97 3.56
CA PRO A 353 -2.85 7.10 2.45
C PRO A 353 -1.48 7.48 1.84
N SER A 354 -0.42 7.27 2.62
CA SER A 354 1.00 7.37 2.25
C SER A 354 1.71 6.09 2.67
N LYS A 355 2.83 5.76 2.01
CA LYS A 355 3.63 4.58 2.33
C LYS A 355 4.00 4.57 3.83
N PRO A 356 3.79 3.46 4.56
CA PRO A 356 4.30 3.27 5.91
C PRO A 356 5.67 2.58 5.94
N VAL A 357 6.34 2.63 7.11
CA VAL A 357 7.39 1.67 7.48
C VAL A 357 7.12 1.14 8.88
N THR A 358 7.30 -0.16 9.07
CA THR A 358 7.18 -0.85 10.37
C THR A 358 8.29 -1.89 10.50
N GLY A 359 8.55 -2.33 11.72
CA GLY A 359 9.50 -3.37 12.06
C GLY A 359 9.51 -3.65 13.56
N VAL A 360 10.52 -4.41 14.00
CA VAL A 360 10.77 -4.73 15.41
C VAL A 360 12.07 -4.07 15.83
N LEU A 361 12.04 -3.30 16.92
CA LEU A 361 13.22 -2.71 17.55
C LEU A 361 13.96 -3.76 18.39
N SER A 362 15.24 -3.53 18.67
CA SER A 362 16.07 -4.42 19.50
C SER A 362 15.55 -4.63 20.93
N ASN A 363 14.67 -3.76 21.42
CA ASN A 363 14.00 -3.88 22.71
C ASN A 363 12.65 -4.65 22.64
N GLY A 364 12.35 -5.31 21.52
CA GLY A 364 11.15 -6.12 21.32
C GLY A 364 9.90 -5.33 20.92
N GLN A 365 9.94 -3.99 20.94
CA GLN A 365 8.81 -3.17 20.52
C GLN A 365 8.61 -3.21 19.01
N ARG A 366 7.35 -3.24 18.59
CA ARG A 366 6.96 -3.08 17.20
C ARG A 366 6.78 -1.58 16.99
N TYR A 367 7.24 -1.05 15.87
CA TYR A 367 7.10 0.37 15.56
C TYR A 367 6.40 0.57 14.22
N LEU A 368 5.72 1.69 14.05
CA LEU A 368 5.16 2.15 12.77
C LEU A 368 5.47 3.62 12.60
N VAL A 369 6.27 3.97 11.59
CA VAL A 369 6.42 5.34 11.14
C VAL A 369 5.47 5.59 9.97
N SER A 370 4.61 6.60 10.14
CA SER A 370 3.55 6.97 9.20
C SER A 370 3.11 8.41 9.44
N ASN A 371 1.99 8.83 8.81
CA ASN A 371 1.22 9.98 9.26
C ASN A 371 -0.06 9.47 9.91
N SER A 372 -0.06 9.34 11.23
CA SER A 372 -1.17 8.80 12.01
C SER A 372 -1.57 9.76 13.12
N ALA A 373 -2.83 10.17 13.12
CA ALA A 373 -3.46 10.93 14.18
C ALA A 373 -4.98 10.97 13.92
N GLN A 374 -5.77 11.22 14.96
CA GLN A 374 -7.21 11.40 14.79
C GLN A 374 -7.49 12.66 13.94
N GLY A 375 -8.42 12.53 12.99
CA GLY A 375 -8.94 13.66 12.21
C GLY A 375 -7.96 14.31 11.22
N ILE A 376 -6.79 13.72 10.95
CA ILE A 376 -5.87 14.30 9.95
C ILE A 376 -6.30 14.04 8.51
N GLY A 377 -7.17 13.05 8.29
CA GLY A 377 -7.61 12.66 6.96
C GLY A 377 -6.43 12.24 6.08
N GLY A 378 -6.38 12.74 4.85
CA GLY A 378 -5.29 12.45 3.90
C GLY A 378 -4.01 13.28 4.09
N ARG A 379 -3.93 14.12 5.13
CA ARG A 379 -2.78 15.02 5.35
C ARG A 379 -1.54 14.22 5.74
N ARG A 380 -0.41 14.52 5.09
CA ARG A 380 0.90 13.89 5.34
C ARG A 380 1.74 14.70 6.34
N SER A 381 1.11 15.19 7.40
CA SER A 381 1.75 15.90 8.51
C SER A 381 0.84 15.84 9.74
N PRO A 382 1.37 15.55 10.94
CA PRO A 382 2.78 15.30 11.26
C PRO A 382 3.31 13.96 10.73
N LEU A 383 4.63 13.79 10.74
CA LEU A 383 5.29 12.48 10.70
C LEU A 383 5.33 11.93 12.12
N THR A 384 4.82 10.72 12.32
CA THR A 384 4.60 10.11 13.64
C THR A 384 5.24 8.74 13.71
N ILE A 385 5.54 8.28 14.93
CA ILE A 385 5.90 6.91 15.24
C ILE A 385 4.96 6.34 16.30
N ALA A 386 4.24 5.27 15.96
CA ALA A 386 3.48 4.47 16.92
C ALA A 386 4.34 3.28 17.38
N VAL A 387 4.24 2.91 18.66
CA VAL A 387 4.98 1.79 19.24
C VAL A 387 4.07 0.90 20.09
N SER A 388 4.36 -0.39 20.09
CA SER A 388 3.74 -1.39 20.97
C SER A 388 4.55 -1.51 22.27
N ARG A 389 3.96 -2.18 23.27
CA ARG A 389 4.77 -2.79 24.33
C ARG A 389 5.66 -3.88 23.72
N PRO A 390 6.79 -4.23 24.35
CA PRO A 390 7.62 -5.34 23.89
C PRO A 390 6.79 -6.60 23.62
N ASP A 391 7.03 -7.23 22.47
CA ASP A 391 6.41 -8.49 22.03
C ASP A 391 4.88 -8.47 21.77
N GLU A 392 4.20 -7.34 21.97
CA GLU A 392 2.77 -7.17 21.67
C GLU A 392 2.50 -6.73 20.22
N ASN A 393 1.49 -7.29 19.54
CA ASN A 393 1.18 -7.00 18.12
C ASN A 393 0.25 -5.79 17.92
N VAL A 394 -0.01 -5.04 18.98
CA VAL A 394 -0.93 -3.90 18.99
C VAL A 394 -0.18 -2.65 19.45
N PHE A 395 -0.30 -1.57 18.69
CA PHE A 395 0.30 -0.29 19.07
C PHE A 395 -0.51 0.38 20.18
N SER A 396 0.16 0.97 21.15
CA SER A 396 -0.49 1.54 22.34
C SER A 396 0.03 2.93 22.73
N LYS A 397 1.07 3.41 22.05
CA LYS A 397 1.62 4.75 22.20
C LYS A 397 1.99 5.34 20.84
N ILE A 398 1.90 6.65 20.71
CA ILE A 398 2.29 7.38 19.50
C ILE A 398 3.01 8.68 19.87
N TYR A 399 4.01 9.02 19.08
CA TYR A 399 4.79 10.25 19.19
C TYR A 399 4.87 10.98 17.86
N VAL A 400 5.03 12.30 17.90
CA VAL A 400 5.41 13.09 16.73
C VAL A 400 6.92 13.02 16.59
N ILE A 401 7.38 12.57 15.42
CA ILE A 401 8.78 12.75 15.01
C ILE A 401 8.96 14.19 14.54
N ARG A 402 8.08 14.65 13.62
CA ARG A 402 8.25 15.95 12.97
C ARG A 402 6.91 16.58 12.57
N ARG A 403 6.74 17.87 12.91
CA ARG A 403 5.63 18.71 12.40
C ARG A 403 6.00 19.40 11.10
N SER A 404 5.01 20.00 10.43
CA SER A 404 5.25 20.77 9.20
C SER A 404 6.05 22.05 9.44
N LEU A 405 5.78 22.75 10.54
CA LEU A 405 6.64 23.84 10.99
C LEU A 405 7.76 23.26 11.84
N HIS A 406 8.98 23.55 11.43
CA HIS A 406 10.21 23.14 12.08
C HIS A 406 11.23 24.28 11.94
N PRO A 407 10.97 25.45 12.57
CA PRO A 407 11.84 26.62 12.46
C PRO A 407 13.20 26.32 13.11
N ASP A 408 14.25 26.95 12.59
CA ASP A 408 15.61 26.94 13.17
C ASP A 408 16.24 25.55 13.32
N GLN A 409 15.74 24.57 12.57
CA GLN A 409 16.23 23.20 12.52
C GLN A 409 16.50 22.78 11.07
N PRO A 410 17.38 21.79 10.82
CA PRO A 410 17.63 21.29 9.47
C PRO A 410 16.37 20.78 8.76
N GLY A 411 16.34 20.96 7.44
CA GLY A 411 15.22 20.55 6.58
C GLY A 411 14.25 21.68 6.24
N GLU A 412 13.31 21.38 5.35
CA GLU A 412 12.39 22.39 4.83
C GLU A 412 11.18 22.56 5.75
N SER A 413 10.84 23.81 6.05
CA SER A 413 9.79 24.16 7.01
C SER A 413 8.76 25.07 6.34
N ALA A 414 7.47 24.68 6.42
CA ALA A 414 6.37 25.44 5.85
C ALA A 414 5.06 25.11 6.56
N LYS A 415 4.13 26.07 6.64
CA LYS A 415 2.80 25.85 7.29
C LYS A 415 2.06 24.65 6.69
N ARG A 416 2.17 24.46 5.37
CA ARG A 416 1.59 23.35 4.62
C ARG A 416 2.68 22.67 3.82
N LEU A 417 3.07 21.47 4.22
CA LEU A 417 3.98 20.57 3.51
C LEU A 417 3.57 19.12 3.72
N SER A 418 4.19 18.20 2.99
CA SER A 418 3.97 16.76 3.09
C SER A 418 5.27 16.04 3.48
N LEU A 419 5.20 15.24 4.54
CA LEU A 419 6.24 14.34 5.03
C LEU A 419 5.81 12.92 4.70
N SER A 420 6.51 12.29 3.76
CA SER A 420 6.01 11.12 3.04
C SER A 420 7.08 10.05 2.87
N TYR A 421 6.64 8.81 2.67
CA TYR A 421 7.48 7.66 2.29
C TYR A 421 8.66 7.46 3.23
N PRO A 422 8.41 7.35 4.55
CA PRO A 422 9.43 6.98 5.49
C PRO A 422 10.04 5.62 5.11
N CYS A 423 11.33 5.49 5.40
CA CYS A 423 12.01 4.23 5.67
C CYS A 423 12.63 4.34 7.06
N ALA A 424 12.95 3.20 7.67
CA ALA A 424 13.56 3.19 8.98
C ALA A 424 14.63 2.09 9.06
N LEU A 425 15.65 2.33 9.87
CA LEU A 425 16.71 1.36 10.16
C LEU A 425 17.26 1.63 11.56
N GLU A 426 17.26 0.63 12.41
CA GLU A 426 17.93 0.70 13.70
C GLU A 426 19.43 0.45 13.57
N HIS A 427 20.24 1.26 14.24
CA HIS A 427 21.68 1.05 14.38
C HIS A 427 22.21 1.73 15.65
N ASN A 428 23.00 1.00 16.44
CA ASN A 428 23.66 1.50 17.67
C ASN A 428 22.69 2.24 18.62
N GLY A 429 21.54 1.64 18.93
CA GLY A 429 20.55 2.21 19.85
C GLY A 429 19.80 3.44 19.32
N LYS A 430 19.88 3.71 18.01
CA LYS A 430 19.17 4.81 17.35
C LYS A 430 18.36 4.28 16.16
N LEU A 431 17.17 4.81 15.98
CA LEU A 431 16.35 4.62 14.80
C LEU A 431 16.61 5.77 13.81
N TYR A 432 17.12 5.43 12.64
CA TYR A 432 17.34 6.36 11.52
C TYR A 432 16.10 6.31 10.63
N VAL A 433 15.39 7.44 10.51
CA VAL A 433 14.16 7.57 9.73
C VAL A 433 14.39 8.51 8.57
N GLY A 434 14.49 7.97 7.35
CA GLY A 434 14.63 8.75 6.12
C GLY A 434 13.26 9.00 5.50
N TYR A 435 12.96 10.23 5.07
CA TYR A 435 11.65 10.58 4.50
C TYR A 435 11.76 11.67 3.44
N SER A 436 10.72 11.80 2.61
CA SER A 436 10.60 12.87 1.63
C SER A 436 9.80 14.05 2.19
N ASN A 437 10.27 15.26 1.90
CA ASN A 437 9.61 16.51 2.29
C ASN A 437 9.44 17.42 1.07
N ASN A 438 8.21 17.79 0.71
CA ASN A 438 7.96 18.66 -0.45
C ASN A 438 8.22 20.15 -0.19
N GLY A 439 8.57 20.54 1.04
CA GLY A 439 8.86 21.94 1.40
C GLY A 439 7.70 22.92 1.11
N GLY A 440 6.46 22.41 1.02
CA GLY A 440 5.28 23.18 0.65
C GLY A 440 5.09 23.43 -0.85
N ARG A 441 5.95 22.83 -1.69
CA ARG A 441 5.79 22.82 -3.15
C ARG A 441 4.72 21.82 -3.59
N ARG A 442 4.37 21.82 -4.87
CA ARG A 442 3.40 20.87 -5.45
C ARG A 442 4.06 19.52 -5.74
N GLY A 443 3.29 18.44 -5.61
CA GLY A 443 3.72 17.09 -5.96
C GLY A 443 4.95 16.63 -5.17
N ASN A 444 5.76 15.78 -5.79
CA ASN A 444 6.96 15.17 -5.23
C ASN A 444 8.25 15.95 -5.54
N LEU A 445 8.16 17.29 -5.51
CA LEU A 445 9.31 18.21 -5.55
C LEU A 445 10.03 18.19 -4.19
N ASN A 446 10.59 17.03 -3.84
CA ASN A 446 10.98 16.75 -2.48
C ASN A 446 12.46 16.99 -2.22
N SER A 447 12.77 17.38 -0.99
CA SER A 447 14.03 17.06 -0.34
C SER A 447 13.96 15.66 0.26
N ALA A 448 15.09 14.96 0.35
CA ALA A 448 15.30 13.81 1.22
C ALA A 448 15.86 14.30 2.56
N GLU A 449 15.22 13.93 3.65
CA GLU A 449 15.59 14.32 5.00
C GLU A 449 15.72 13.09 5.90
N LEU A 450 16.40 13.27 7.03
CA LEU A 450 16.70 12.25 8.02
C LEU A 450 16.30 12.75 9.41
N ALA A 451 15.61 11.92 10.18
CA ALA A 451 15.48 12.05 11.62
C ALA A 451 16.24 10.90 12.30
N VAL A 452 17.02 11.19 13.34
CA VAL A 452 17.74 10.20 14.14
C VAL A 452 17.23 10.24 15.56
N ILE A 453 16.60 9.15 15.98
CA ILE A 453 15.83 9.04 17.22
C ILE A 453 16.54 8.04 18.14
N PRO A 454 16.98 8.41 19.35
CA PRO A 454 17.40 7.41 20.34
C PRO A 454 16.22 6.48 20.67
N ILE A 455 16.39 5.15 20.57
CA ILE A 455 15.27 4.23 20.82
C ILE A 455 14.78 4.29 22.28
N ALA A 456 15.61 4.79 23.19
CA ALA A 456 15.25 5.05 24.59
C ALA A 456 14.15 6.12 24.76
N GLU A 457 13.89 6.95 23.75
CA GLU A 457 12.77 7.91 23.75
C GLU A 457 11.42 7.24 23.47
N LEU A 458 11.41 5.97 23.03
CA LEU A 458 10.22 5.27 22.56
C LEU A 458 9.57 4.39 23.64
N THR A 459 9.20 4.96 24.79
CA THR A 459 8.59 4.19 25.89
C THR A 459 7.08 3.99 25.69
N THR A 460 6.51 2.99 26.36
CA THR A 460 5.06 2.72 26.38
C THR A 460 4.45 2.78 27.78
N ASP A 461 5.10 3.55 28.68
CA ASP A 461 4.78 3.70 30.11
C ASP A 461 3.31 3.49 30.49
#